data_AF-A0A2E8IX39-F1
#
_entry.id   AF-A0A2E8IX39-F1
#
_cell.length_a   1.000
_cell.length_b   1.000
_cell.length_c   1.000
_cell.angle_alpha   90.00
_cell.angle_beta   90.00
_cell.angle_gamma   90.00
#
_symmetry.space_group_name_H-M   'P 1'
#
loop_
_entity.id
_entity.type
_entity.pdbx_description
1 polymer ?
#
loop_
_entity_poly.entity_id
_entity_poly.type
_entity_poly.pdbx_seq_one_letter_code
_entity_poly.pdbx_strand_id
1 'polypeptide(L)'
;MSKSLNLVLSLLSGTAIVLSGAFVVANWNYGQSKIDILEDRLGDMEVHAQSSNLEIVAKTARANELEEKVKAVQAKALALASTGTFSEPAPDSDGIFGLGRSAIAEEILAWDVNVLPDGRGLPKGRGDVMWGEEVFAEKCASCHGDFAEGVDNWPVLADGFDTLADEDPVKTVGSYWPHLSTAWDYIHRSMPFGAAGTLTVDETYATVAYILYSNYLVDDDFELSHENFSDFEMYNKDGFIIDDRAKTEYSMWRIKPCMENCKSDVKITMRASVLDVTPDEEVVENSLEIIENSSLSSPTILTTDTDRIDPILVAKGEKVFKKCTTCHQVGDGAKNRNGPHLNAVVGRPMGNVDGFKYSKSLLAAAQDGAIWSVENLDPYLENPKKFMPKTKMSFSGLRKADDRKSVIAYLAQFSEPEKTQKLSTENTIDATETSSSLGFTVSSDILSLQGDSEYGEYLASECLTCHQLSGSGDGIPIIHGLSKKKFVTALHAYRAKYRDNSVMQLVAGRLTDQEIAALAAYFEELEIKK
;
A
#
# COMPACT_ATOMS: atom_id res chain seq x y z
N MET A 1 38.36 62.37 36.26
CA MET A 1 37.09 61.71 35.88
C MET A 1 37.06 60.33 36.55
N SER A 2 36.16 60.07 37.51
CA SER A 2 35.76 58.72 37.97
C SER A 2 35.02 58.81 39.32
N LYS A 3 33.72 59.13 39.28
CA LYS A 3 32.76 58.91 40.37
C LYS A 3 31.37 58.71 39.74
N SER A 4 31.07 57.49 39.27
CA SER A 4 29.70 57.13 38.85
C SER A 4 29.41 55.64 38.62
N LEU A 5 30.33 54.69 38.86
CA LEU A 5 30.10 53.29 38.48
C LEU A 5 29.41 52.42 39.57
N ASN A 6 29.33 52.88 40.82
CA ASN A 6 28.84 52.04 41.94
C ASN A 6 27.32 52.11 42.22
N LEU A 7 26.53 52.84 41.42
CA LEU A 7 25.07 52.94 41.62
C LEU A 7 24.25 52.09 40.65
N VAL A 8 24.86 51.53 39.60
CA VAL A 8 24.15 50.76 38.56
C VAL A 8 24.07 49.26 38.91
N LEU A 9 24.97 48.75 39.76
CA LEU A 9 25.06 47.33 40.05
C LEU A 9 23.97 46.80 41.01
N SER A 10 23.36 47.67 41.82
CA SER A 10 22.30 47.30 42.78
C SER A 10 20.87 47.34 42.20
N LEU A 11 20.67 47.96 41.03
CA LEU A 11 19.37 47.98 40.33
C LEU A 11 19.19 46.79 39.37
N LEU A 12 20.29 46.22 38.88
CA LEU A 12 20.27 45.06 37.98
C LEU A 12 20.08 43.72 38.71
N SER A 13 20.44 43.63 39.99
CA SER A 13 20.24 42.41 40.79
C SER A 13 18.78 42.20 41.20
N GLY A 14 18.06 43.28 41.56
CA GLY A 14 16.65 43.20 41.94
C GLY A 14 15.73 42.82 40.77
N THR A 15 15.99 43.36 39.58
CA THR A 15 15.21 43.06 38.37
C THR A 15 15.45 41.63 37.86
N ALA A 16 16.69 41.12 37.93
CA ALA A 16 17.00 39.75 37.55
C ALA A 16 16.32 38.71 38.46
N ILE A 17 16.21 38.98 39.76
CA ILE A 17 15.53 38.07 40.72
C ILE A 17 14.02 38.08 40.49
N VAL A 18 13.40 39.24 40.24
CA VAL A 18 11.97 39.35 39.94
C VAL A 18 11.61 38.64 38.62
N LEU A 19 12.43 38.81 37.58
CA LEU A 19 12.23 38.12 36.29
C LEU A 19 12.43 36.61 36.40
N SER A 20 13.41 36.15 37.18
CA SER A 20 13.62 34.72 37.43
C SER A 20 12.45 34.11 38.22
N GLY A 21 11.93 34.82 39.23
CA GLY A 21 10.74 34.41 39.96
C GLY A 21 9.49 34.34 39.09
N ALA A 22 9.27 35.35 38.24
CA ALA A 22 8.16 35.35 37.28
C ALA A 22 8.26 34.22 36.25
N PHE A 23 9.47 33.92 35.76
CA PHE A 23 9.70 32.80 34.84
C PHE A 23 9.43 31.45 35.49
N VAL A 24 9.85 31.25 36.75
CA VAL A 24 9.58 30.01 37.49
C VAL A 24 8.08 29.84 37.74
N VAL A 25 7.37 30.89 38.14
CA VAL A 25 5.91 30.84 38.35
C VAL A 25 5.17 30.58 37.04
N ALA A 26 5.56 31.23 35.94
CA ALA A 26 4.97 31.00 34.63
C ALA A 26 5.19 29.55 34.14
N ASN A 27 6.39 29.01 34.34
CA ASN A 27 6.71 27.64 33.95
C ASN A 27 6.00 26.60 34.84
N TRP A 28 5.78 26.93 36.12
CA TRP A 28 5.01 26.09 37.04
C TRP A 28 3.52 26.08 36.67
N ASN A 29 2.93 27.23 36.36
CA ASN A 29 1.54 27.33 35.90
C ASN A 29 1.34 26.61 34.56
N TYR A 30 2.30 26.71 33.63
CA TYR A 30 2.29 25.96 32.37
C TYR A 30 2.38 24.44 32.59
N GLY A 31 3.19 24.01 33.56
CA GLY A 31 3.26 22.61 33.97
C GLY A 31 1.92 22.11 34.53
N GLN A 32 1.28 22.90 35.41
CA GLN A 32 -0.02 22.56 36.00
C GLN A 32 -1.13 22.49 34.94
N SER A 33 -1.25 23.49 34.06
CA SER A 33 -2.27 23.44 33.00
C SER A 33 -2.11 22.24 32.07
N LYS A 34 -0.87 21.79 31.84
CA LYS A 34 -0.60 20.61 31.03
C LYS A 34 -0.97 19.32 31.74
N ILE A 35 -0.83 19.28 33.07
CA ILE A 35 -1.28 18.16 33.91
C ILE A 35 -2.81 18.11 33.89
N ASP A 36 -3.48 19.24 34.12
CA ASP A 36 -4.95 19.32 34.10
C ASP A 36 -5.53 18.84 32.76
N ILE A 37 -4.96 19.28 31.63
CA ILE A 37 -5.37 18.81 30.28
C ILE A 37 -5.13 17.31 30.10
N LEU A 38 -4.03 16.77 30.63
CA LEU A 38 -3.73 15.35 30.51
C LEU A 38 -4.63 14.50 31.41
N GLU A 39 -5.01 15.00 32.58
CA GLU A 39 -5.96 14.34 33.49
C GLU A 39 -7.38 14.33 32.91
N ASP A 40 -7.82 15.43 32.30
CA ASP A 40 -9.11 15.52 31.60
C ASP A 40 -9.16 14.53 30.42
N ARG A 41 -8.11 14.52 29.59
CA ARG A 41 -7.96 13.53 28.50
C ARG A 41 -7.91 12.10 29.02
N LEU A 42 -7.30 11.84 30.18
CA LEU A 42 -7.29 10.51 30.78
C LEU A 42 -8.70 10.09 31.21
N GLY A 43 -9.47 11.02 31.78
CA GLY A 43 -10.86 10.83 32.15
C GLY A 43 -11.74 10.51 30.94
N ASP A 44 -11.60 11.28 29.86
CA ASP A 44 -12.32 11.04 28.61
C ASP A 44 -11.95 9.70 27.98
N MET A 45 -10.66 9.35 27.98
CA MET A 45 -10.18 8.03 27.52
C MET A 45 -10.73 6.89 28.36
N GLU A 46 -10.87 7.06 29.68
CA GLU A 46 -11.39 6.03 30.57
C GLU A 46 -12.90 5.84 30.40
N VAL A 47 -13.65 6.93 30.17
CA VAL A 47 -15.08 6.88 29.80
C VAL A 47 -15.26 6.23 28.43
N HIS A 48 -14.45 6.60 27.43
CA HIS A 48 -14.45 5.96 26.11
C HIS A 48 -14.12 4.46 26.22
N ALA A 49 -13.08 4.09 26.98
CA ALA A 49 -12.70 2.70 27.19
C ALA A 49 -13.78 1.87 27.90
N GLN A 50 -14.55 2.47 28.81
CA GLN A 50 -15.69 1.81 29.45
C GLN A 50 -16.87 1.63 28.48
N SER A 51 -17.18 2.66 27.69
CA SER A 51 -18.26 2.59 26.69
C SER A 51 -17.94 1.58 25.57
N SER A 52 -16.70 1.58 25.08
CA SER A 52 -16.23 0.65 24.06
C SER A 52 -16.17 -0.77 24.58
N ASN A 53 -15.78 -1.01 25.84
CA ASN A 53 -15.86 -2.33 26.45
C ASN A 53 -17.30 -2.84 26.56
N LEU A 54 -18.25 -1.98 26.94
CA LEU A 54 -19.67 -2.36 26.98
C LEU A 54 -20.20 -2.70 25.59
N GLU A 55 -19.79 -1.94 24.58
CA GLU A 55 -20.15 -2.20 23.20
C GLU A 55 -19.50 -3.46 22.64
N ILE A 56 -18.23 -3.72 22.95
CA ILE A 56 -17.50 -4.96 22.62
C ILE A 56 -18.20 -6.16 23.26
N VAL A 57 -18.62 -6.05 24.53
CA VAL A 57 -19.37 -7.12 25.21
C VAL A 57 -20.71 -7.37 24.52
N ALA A 58 -21.44 -6.31 24.15
CA ALA A 58 -22.71 -6.43 23.43
C ALA A 58 -22.54 -7.02 22.02
N LYS A 59 -21.52 -6.57 21.27
CA LYS A 59 -21.16 -7.10 19.95
C LYS A 59 -20.69 -8.54 20.03
N THR A 60 -19.92 -8.91 21.05
CA THR A 60 -19.47 -10.30 21.29
C THR A 60 -20.65 -11.21 21.63
N ALA A 61 -21.59 -10.75 22.47
CA ALA A 61 -22.81 -11.50 22.76
C ALA A 61 -23.66 -11.72 21.49
N ARG A 62 -23.81 -10.69 20.66
CA ARG A 62 -24.52 -10.78 19.38
C ARG A 62 -23.79 -11.66 18.36
N ALA A 63 -22.46 -11.61 18.32
CA ALA A 63 -21.63 -12.45 17.46
C ALA A 63 -21.79 -13.93 17.85
N ASN A 64 -21.76 -14.24 19.14
CA ASN A 64 -21.98 -15.60 19.64
C ASN A 64 -23.41 -16.10 19.31
N GLU A 65 -24.43 -15.24 19.47
CA GLU A 65 -25.81 -15.57 19.09
C GLU A 65 -25.94 -15.83 17.58
N LEU A 66 -25.28 -15.01 16.75
CA LEU A 66 -25.26 -15.19 15.30
C LEU A 66 -24.49 -16.45 14.91
N GLU A 67 -23.39 -16.78 15.58
CA GLU A 67 -22.63 -17.99 15.34
C GLU A 67 -23.47 -19.24 15.65
N GLU A 68 -24.26 -19.22 16.73
CA GLU A 68 -25.21 -20.30 17.02
C GLU A 68 -26.30 -20.40 15.95
N LYS A 69 -26.85 -19.27 15.48
CA LYS A 69 -27.84 -19.26 14.38
C LYS A 69 -27.25 -19.78 13.08
N VAL A 70 -26.02 -19.40 12.74
CA VAL A 70 -25.30 -19.89 11.55
C VAL A 70 -25.06 -21.39 11.67
N LYS A 71 -24.58 -21.87 12.82
CA LYS A 71 -24.44 -23.32 13.09
C LYS A 71 -25.77 -24.06 12.95
N ALA A 72 -26.87 -23.48 13.42
CA ALA A 72 -28.20 -24.07 13.28
C ALA A 72 -28.67 -24.10 11.82
N VAL A 73 -28.45 -23.03 11.04
CA VAL A 73 -28.76 -22.99 9.60
C VAL A 73 -27.89 -23.97 8.83
N GLN A 74 -26.60 -24.04 9.11
CA GLN A 74 -25.67 -24.99 8.50
C GLN A 74 -26.02 -26.43 8.85
N ALA A 75 -26.34 -26.73 10.11
CA ALA A 75 -26.80 -28.05 10.52
C ALA A 75 -28.11 -28.45 9.82
N LYS A 76 -29.03 -27.49 9.65
CA LYS A 76 -30.27 -27.69 8.90
C LYS A 76 -30.00 -27.92 7.41
N ALA A 77 -29.08 -27.17 6.80
CA ALA A 77 -28.66 -27.32 5.42
C ALA A 77 -27.93 -28.66 5.18
N LEU A 78 -27.07 -29.08 6.10
CA LEU A 78 -26.40 -30.39 6.09
C LEU A 78 -27.42 -31.53 6.26
N ALA A 79 -28.39 -31.38 7.15
CA ALA A 79 -29.49 -32.34 7.30
C ALA A 79 -30.29 -32.45 6.00
N LEU A 80 -30.69 -31.32 5.40
CA LEU A 80 -31.37 -31.23 4.11
C LEU A 80 -30.56 -31.86 2.95
N ALA A 81 -29.24 -31.65 2.93
CA ALA A 81 -28.34 -32.25 1.95
C ALA A 81 -28.16 -33.77 2.15
N SER A 82 -28.24 -34.26 3.39
CA SER A 82 -28.08 -35.69 3.72
C SER A 82 -29.33 -36.53 3.49
N THR A 83 -30.52 -35.92 3.59
CA THR A 83 -31.80 -36.57 3.30
C THR A 83 -32.22 -36.20 1.89
N GLY A 84 -31.59 -36.79 0.86
CA GLY A 84 -31.75 -36.46 -0.57
C GLY A 84 -33.19 -36.42 -1.11
N THR A 85 -33.93 -35.41 -0.71
CA THR A 85 -35.30 -35.13 -1.11
C THR A 85 -35.35 -33.65 -1.45
N PHE A 86 -34.98 -33.32 -2.69
CA PHE A 86 -35.22 -32.02 -3.32
C PHE A 86 -36.73 -31.80 -3.62
N SER A 87 -37.60 -32.25 -2.71
CA SER A 87 -39.07 -32.24 -2.83
C SER A 87 -39.70 -31.30 -1.79
N GLU A 88 -38.93 -30.40 -1.19
CA GLU A 88 -39.56 -29.20 -0.65
C GLU A 88 -40.18 -28.47 -1.86
N PRO A 89 -41.50 -28.22 -1.88
CA PRO A 89 -42.11 -27.52 -3.01
C PRO A 89 -41.36 -26.21 -3.22
N ALA A 90 -41.09 -25.88 -4.49
CA ALA A 90 -40.57 -24.57 -4.84
C ALA A 90 -41.39 -23.50 -4.09
N PRO A 91 -40.75 -22.47 -3.51
CA PRO A 91 -41.46 -21.45 -2.75
C PRO A 91 -42.64 -20.95 -3.58
N ASP A 92 -43.81 -20.82 -2.93
CA ASP A 92 -45.06 -20.50 -3.60
C ASP A 92 -44.86 -19.26 -4.47
N SER A 93 -45.12 -19.41 -5.76
CA SER A 93 -44.78 -18.39 -6.74
C SER A 93 -45.89 -17.35 -6.77
N ASP A 94 -45.82 -16.38 -5.88
CA ASP A 94 -46.84 -15.32 -5.74
C ASP A 94 -46.83 -14.30 -6.91
N GLY A 95 -45.89 -14.44 -7.87
CA GLY A 95 -45.74 -13.53 -8.98
C GLY A 95 -46.85 -13.65 -10.04
N ILE A 96 -47.18 -12.52 -10.69
CA ILE A 96 -48.19 -12.44 -11.78
C ILE A 96 -47.91 -13.46 -12.90
N PHE A 97 -46.65 -13.82 -13.11
CA PHE A 97 -46.21 -14.81 -14.11
C PHE A 97 -45.80 -16.16 -13.52
N GLY A 98 -46.02 -16.40 -12.22
CA GLY A 98 -45.59 -17.61 -11.51
C GLY A 98 -44.07 -17.75 -11.39
N LEU A 99 -43.34 -16.64 -11.35
CA LEU A 99 -41.89 -16.59 -11.18
C LEU A 99 -41.53 -15.84 -9.90
N GLY A 100 -40.54 -16.36 -9.17
CA GLY A 100 -40.03 -15.77 -7.93
C GLY A 100 -40.98 -15.90 -6.74
N ARG A 101 -40.59 -15.32 -5.61
CA ARG A 101 -41.39 -15.18 -4.39
C ARG A 101 -41.27 -13.75 -3.86
N SER A 102 -42.15 -13.38 -2.93
CA SER A 102 -41.99 -12.13 -2.19
C SER A 102 -40.64 -12.09 -1.45
N ALA A 103 -39.95 -10.96 -1.51
CA ALA A 103 -38.73 -10.72 -0.73
C ALA A 103 -39.11 -10.54 0.75
N ILE A 104 -38.36 -11.16 1.65
CA ILE A 104 -38.59 -10.98 3.09
C ILE A 104 -37.93 -9.67 3.55
N ALA A 105 -38.42 -9.12 4.67
CA ALA A 105 -37.90 -7.85 5.19
C ALA A 105 -36.39 -7.91 5.48
N GLU A 106 -35.90 -9.05 5.96
CA GLU A 106 -34.48 -9.26 6.26
C GLU A 106 -33.61 -9.29 4.99
N GLU A 107 -34.12 -9.79 3.87
CA GLU A 107 -33.41 -9.77 2.58
C GLU A 107 -33.32 -8.36 2.03
N ILE A 108 -34.41 -7.60 2.12
CA ILE A 108 -34.44 -6.20 1.69
C ILE A 108 -33.46 -5.40 2.56
N LEU A 109 -33.50 -5.56 3.89
CA LEU A 109 -32.58 -4.85 4.80
C LEU A 109 -31.11 -5.22 4.58
N ALA A 110 -30.82 -6.45 4.13
CA ALA A 110 -29.45 -6.88 3.85
C ALA A 110 -28.91 -6.32 2.53
N TRP A 111 -29.77 -6.02 1.56
CA TRP A 111 -29.35 -5.64 0.19
C TRP A 111 -29.61 -4.18 -0.14
N ASP A 112 -30.71 -3.60 0.37
CA ASP A 112 -31.08 -2.20 0.17
C ASP A 112 -30.47 -1.33 1.29
N VAL A 113 -29.19 -1.04 1.11
CA VAL A 113 -28.41 -0.15 1.99
C VAL A 113 -28.17 1.22 1.35
N ASN A 114 -28.97 1.57 0.33
CA ASN A 114 -28.79 2.79 -0.44
C ASN A 114 -29.11 4.02 0.40
N VAL A 115 -28.31 5.07 0.29
CA VAL A 115 -28.58 6.36 0.93
C VAL A 115 -28.85 7.43 -0.12
N LEU A 116 -30.07 7.97 -0.12
CA LEU A 116 -30.48 9.01 -1.06
C LEU A 116 -30.07 10.41 -0.56
N PRO A 117 -29.99 11.43 -1.45
CA PRO A 117 -29.60 12.79 -1.07
C PRO A 117 -30.48 13.46 0.00
N ASP A 118 -31.70 13.00 0.19
CA ASP A 118 -32.62 13.49 1.24
C ASP A 118 -32.47 12.77 2.58
N GLY A 119 -31.49 11.86 2.71
CA GLY A 119 -31.20 11.09 3.91
C GLY A 119 -32.03 9.80 4.06
N ARG A 120 -32.93 9.49 3.12
CA ARG A 120 -33.61 8.18 3.14
C ARG A 120 -32.60 7.06 3.00
N GLY A 121 -32.74 6.05 3.86
CA GLY A 121 -31.85 4.90 3.93
C GLY A 121 -30.72 5.03 4.96
N LEU A 122 -30.53 6.20 5.58
CA LEU A 122 -29.53 6.36 6.65
C LEU A 122 -29.85 5.47 7.86
N PRO A 123 -28.93 4.56 8.25
CA PRO A 123 -29.05 3.84 9.50
C PRO A 123 -28.77 4.75 10.70
N LYS A 124 -29.34 4.44 11.86
CA LYS A 124 -29.04 5.19 13.09
C LYS A 124 -27.58 4.98 13.49
N GLY A 125 -26.86 6.07 13.66
CA GLY A 125 -25.48 6.07 14.10
C GLY A 125 -24.88 7.46 14.19
N ARG A 126 -23.60 7.50 14.56
CA ARG A 126 -22.77 8.70 14.65
C ARG A 126 -21.28 8.39 14.68
N GLY A 127 -20.46 9.38 14.39
CA GLY A 127 -19.01 9.32 14.55
C GLY A 127 -18.39 10.70 14.39
N ASP A 128 -17.37 10.99 15.19
CA ASP A 128 -16.64 12.25 15.16
C ASP A 128 -15.38 12.17 14.29
N VAL A 129 -14.78 13.34 14.03
CA VAL A 129 -13.58 13.48 13.21
C VAL A 129 -12.37 12.76 13.83
N MET A 130 -12.19 12.83 15.14
CA MET A 130 -11.03 12.25 15.83
C MET A 130 -11.01 10.72 15.73
N TRP A 131 -12.16 10.09 15.96
CA TRP A 131 -12.30 8.66 15.74
C TRP A 131 -12.23 8.31 14.25
N GLY A 132 -12.76 9.19 13.40
CA GLY A 132 -12.66 9.07 11.95
C GLY A 132 -11.22 9.01 11.46
N GLU A 133 -10.33 9.82 12.03
CA GLU A 133 -8.89 9.80 11.74
C GLU A 133 -8.27 8.42 12.05
N GLU A 134 -8.61 7.84 13.21
CA GLU A 134 -8.11 6.52 13.61
C GLU A 134 -8.57 5.42 12.63
N VAL A 135 -9.86 5.41 12.31
CA VAL A 135 -10.43 4.46 11.34
C VAL A 135 -9.79 4.64 9.96
N PHE A 136 -9.59 5.90 9.54
CA PHE A 136 -9.00 6.23 8.25
C PHE A 136 -7.54 5.79 8.18
N ALA A 137 -6.74 6.03 9.21
CA ALA A 137 -5.35 5.60 9.28
C ALA A 137 -5.21 4.07 9.19
N GLU A 138 -6.10 3.33 9.84
CA GLU A 138 -6.06 1.87 9.84
C GLU A 138 -6.57 1.23 8.53
N LYS A 139 -7.62 1.80 7.94
CA LYS A 139 -8.39 1.13 6.87
C LYS A 139 -8.31 1.82 5.51
N CYS A 140 -7.89 3.08 5.44
CA CYS A 140 -8.00 3.91 4.23
C CYS A 140 -6.65 4.50 3.78
N ALA A 141 -5.82 4.95 4.71
CA ALA A 141 -4.64 5.78 4.43
C ALA A 141 -3.56 5.10 3.58
N SER A 142 -3.49 3.77 3.60
CA SER A 142 -2.56 3.00 2.76
C SER A 142 -2.70 3.28 1.26
N CYS A 143 -3.90 3.67 0.81
CA CYS A 143 -4.17 4.11 -0.55
C CYS A 143 -4.48 5.61 -0.62
N HIS A 144 -5.23 6.15 0.35
CA HIS A 144 -5.75 7.51 0.27
C HIS A 144 -4.89 8.57 0.97
N GLY A 145 -3.74 8.22 1.54
CA GLY A 145 -2.87 9.16 2.26
C GLY A 145 -3.34 9.39 3.69
N ASP A 146 -2.51 9.97 4.55
CA ASP A 146 -2.91 10.17 5.96
C ASP A 146 -3.97 11.26 6.09
N PHE A 147 -4.03 12.21 5.15
CA PHE A 147 -4.94 13.37 5.12
C PHE A 147 -5.92 13.30 3.95
N ALA A 148 -6.18 12.10 3.42
CA ALA A 148 -7.06 11.87 2.29
C ALA A 148 -6.55 12.52 0.95
N GLU A 149 -5.25 12.82 0.86
CA GLU A 149 -4.58 13.49 -0.26
C GLU A 149 -4.17 12.55 -1.42
N GLY A 150 -4.41 11.24 -1.26
CA GLY A 150 -4.02 10.20 -2.21
C GLY A 150 -2.54 9.79 -2.09
N VAL A 151 -2.27 8.48 -2.28
CA VAL A 151 -0.90 7.95 -2.39
C VAL A 151 -0.69 7.41 -3.79
N ASP A 152 0.43 7.80 -4.40
CA ASP A 152 0.79 7.41 -5.78
C ASP A 152 -0.31 7.79 -6.78
N ASN A 153 -0.99 6.82 -7.40
CA ASN A 153 -2.08 7.04 -8.36
C ASN A 153 -3.46 6.66 -7.80
N TRP A 154 -3.57 6.41 -6.50
CA TRP A 154 -4.85 6.18 -5.86
C TRP A 154 -5.66 7.48 -5.77
N PRO A 155 -7.01 7.39 -5.75
CA PRO A 155 -7.86 8.58 -5.76
C PRO A 155 -7.60 9.52 -4.58
N VAL A 156 -7.47 10.80 -4.92
CA VAL A 156 -7.46 11.93 -3.99
C VAL A 156 -8.88 12.18 -3.50
N LEU A 157 -9.09 12.27 -2.18
CA LEU A 157 -10.41 12.46 -1.57
C LEU A 157 -10.62 13.87 -1.01
N ALA A 158 -9.55 14.62 -0.78
CA ALA A 158 -9.58 15.99 -0.27
C ALA A 158 -8.80 16.99 -1.14
N ASP A 159 -9.15 18.28 -1.03
CA ASP A 159 -8.59 19.42 -1.80
C ASP A 159 -9.15 19.52 -3.24
N GLY A 160 -8.55 20.36 -4.10
CA GLY A 160 -8.98 20.57 -5.49
C GLY A 160 -10.08 21.60 -5.67
N PHE A 161 -10.38 22.39 -4.63
CA PHE A 161 -11.36 23.48 -4.72
C PHE A 161 -10.96 24.49 -5.81
N ASP A 162 -11.98 24.99 -6.52
CA ASP A 162 -11.86 25.97 -7.60
C ASP A 162 -11.01 25.54 -8.81
N THR A 163 -10.63 24.25 -8.92
CA THR A 163 -9.89 23.71 -10.07
C THR A 163 -10.79 23.23 -11.22
N LEU A 164 -12.12 23.23 -11.05
CA LEU A 164 -13.06 22.60 -12.01
C LEU A 164 -13.05 23.21 -13.42
N ALA A 165 -12.49 24.42 -13.58
CA ALA A 165 -12.34 25.09 -14.87
C ALA A 165 -10.90 25.02 -15.43
N ASP A 166 -9.97 24.39 -14.73
CA ASP A 166 -8.59 24.23 -15.15
C ASP A 166 -8.46 23.18 -16.28
N GLU A 167 -7.29 23.17 -16.94
CA GLU A 167 -6.99 22.18 -17.99
C GLU A 167 -6.97 20.75 -17.43
N ASP A 168 -6.56 20.59 -16.17
CA ASP A 168 -6.52 19.32 -15.44
C ASP A 168 -7.18 19.48 -14.05
N PRO A 169 -8.52 19.32 -13.96
CA PRO A 169 -9.28 19.56 -12.74
C PRO A 169 -9.09 18.45 -11.70
N VAL A 170 -8.91 18.83 -10.44
CA VAL A 170 -8.80 17.91 -9.30
C VAL A 170 -10.17 17.74 -8.65
N LYS A 171 -10.83 16.63 -8.98
CA LYS A 171 -12.23 16.35 -8.61
C LYS A 171 -12.31 15.39 -7.42
N THR A 172 -12.55 15.94 -6.24
CA THR A 172 -12.56 15.22 -4.97
C THR A 172 -13.96 15.19 -4.34
N VAL A 173 -14.08 14.62 -3.14
CA VAL A 173 -15.33 14.66 -2.38
C VAL A 173 -15.72 16.11 -2.08
N GLY A 174 -14.79 16.95 -1.61
CA GLY A 174 -15.09 18.35 -1.31
C GLY A 174 -15.28 19.23 -2.55
N SER A 175 -14.44 19.09 -3.57
CA SER A 175 -14.45 20.00 -4.71
C SER A 175 -15.56 19.72 -5.72
N TYR A 176 -15.98 18.46 -5.86
CA TYR A 176 -16.84 18.04 -6.97
C TYR A 176 -18.15 17.37 -6.56
N TRP A 177 -18.20 16.61 -5.46
CA TRP A 177 -19.39 15.80 -5.17
C TRP A 177 -20.56 16.66 -4.68
N PRO A 178 -21.80 16.39 -5.13
CA PRO A 178 -22.95 17.24 -4.79
C PRO A 178 -23.64 16.87 -3.48
N HIS A 179 -23.50 15.63 -3.02
CA HIS A 179 -24.27 15.08 -1.90
C HIS A 179 -23.42 14.19 -1.01
N LEU A 180 -23.50 14.45 0.30
CA LEU A 180 -22.82 13.66 1.33
C LEU A 180 -23.32 12.21 1.36
N SER A 181 -24.59 11.98 0.99
CA SER A 181 -25.21 10.64 0.87
C SER A 181 -24.37 9.69 0.00
N THR A 182 -23.79 10.21 -1.08
CA THR A 182 -22.95 9.43 -2.00
C THR A 182 -21.68 8.95 -1.31
N ALA A 183 -21.05 9.81 -0.51
CA ALA A 183 -19.84 9.46 0.25
C ALA A 183 -20.17 8.38 1.27
N TRP A 184 -21.25 8.54 2.04
CA TRP A 184 -21.69 7.54 3.01
C TRP A 184 -21.99 6.19 2.34
N ASP A 185 -22.87 6.15 1.34
CA ASP A 185 -23.31 4.91 0.66
C ASP A 185 -22.11 4.17 0.06
N TYR A 186 -21.30 4.89 -0.72
CA TYR A 186 -20.18 4.29 -1.41
C TYR A 186 -19.13 3.74 -0.45
N ILE A 187 -18.79 4.50 0.61
CA ILE A 187 -17.81 4.06 1.61
C ILE A 187 -18.34 2.83 2.35
N HIS A 188 -19.59 2.86 2.84
CA HIS A 188 -20.16 1.74 3.57
C HIS A 188 -20.24 0.46 2.73
N ARG A 189 -20.67 0.60 1.48
CA ARG A 189 -20.96 -0.52 0.59
C ARG A 189 -19.73 -1.08 -0.11
N SER A 190 -18.75 -0.23 -0.41
CA SER A 190 -17.67 -0.56 -1.36
C SER A 190 -16.26 -0.36 -0.82
N MET A 191 -16.10 0.20 0.40
CA MET A 191 -14.79 0.42 1.02
C MET A 191 -14.64 -0.37 2.32
N PRO A 192 -13.39 -0.71 2.71
CA PRO A 192 -12.13 -0.49 1.97
C PRO A 192 -12.01 -1.34 0.70
N PHE A 193 -11.24 -0.87 -0.29
CA PHE A 193 -11.00 -1.62 -1.52
C PHE A 193 -10.32 -2.97 -1.21
N GLY A 194 -10.92 -4.08 -1.67
CA GLY A 194 -10.49 -5.45 -1.33
C GLY A 194 -11.06 -6.01 -0.02
N ALA A 195 -11.80 -5.21 0.76
CA ALA A 195 -12.44 -5.59 2.02
C ALA A 195 -13.78 -4.86 2.25
N ALA A 196 -14.56 -4.67 1.18
CA ALA A 196 -15.84 -3.96 1.22
C ALA A 196 -16.85 -4.61 2.20
N GLY A 197 -17.69 -3.79 2.83
CA GLY A 197 -18.72 -4.25 3.77
C GLY A 197 -18.19 -4.60 5.16
N THR A 198 -16.95 -4.22 5.48
CA THR A 198 -16.35 -4.42 6.81
C THR A 198 -16.49 -3.23 7.75
N LEU A 199 -16.91 -2.06 7.24
CA LEU A 199 -17.16 -0.88 8.05
C LEU A 199 -18.52 -1.00 8.75
N THR A 200 -18.53 -0.71 10.04
CA THR A 200 -19.79 -0.52 10.77
C THR A 200 -20.44 0.82 10.41
N VAL A 201 -21.71 0.97 10.78
CA VAL A 201 -22.47 2.22 10.56
C VAL A 201 -21.76 3.42 11.19
N ASP A 202 -21.33 3.29 12.44
CA ASP A 202 -20.68 4.37 13.19
C ASP A 202 -19.29 4.68 12.64
N GLU A 203 -18.49 3.66 12.30
CA GLU A 203 -17.19 3.85 11.62
C GLU A 203 -17.35 4.56 10.28
N THR A 204 -18.45 4.32 9.56
CA THR A 204 -18.75 5.01 8.30
C THR A 204 -19.04 6.48 8.55
N TYR A 205 -19.84 6.82 9.57
CA TYR A 205 -20.08 8.21 9.96
C TYR A 205 -18.78 8.92 10.34
N ALA A 206 -17.94 8.29 11.17
CA ALA A 206 -16.65 8.83 11.58
C ALA A 206 -15.72 9.06 10.38
N THR A 207 -15.61 8.08 9.49
CA THR A 207 -14.79 8.18 8.26
C THR A 207 -15.26 9.34 7.38
N VAL A 208 -16.57 9.51 7.20
CA VAL A 208 -17.12 10.62 6.43
C VAL A 208 -16.85 11.96 7.12
N ALA A 209 -17.02 12.06 8.44
CA ALA A 209 -16.67 13.25 9.21
C ALA A 209 -15.20 13.63 9.01
N TYR A 210 -14.29 12.66 9.06
CA TYR A 210 -12.86 12.90 8.81
C TYR A 210 -12.55 13.36 7.39
N ILE A 211 -13.25 12.83 6.37
CA ILE A 211 -13.11 13.31 4.99
C ILE A 211 -13.62 14.76 4.85
N LEU A 212 -14.71 15.12 5.53
CA LEU A 212 -15.19 16.50 5.58
C LEU A 212 -14.17 17.44 6.23
N TYR A 213 -13.56 17.00 7.34
CA TYR A 213 -12.48 17.73 8.02
C TYR A 213 -11.25 17.91 7.12
N SER A 214 -10.83 16.84 6.44
CA SER A 214 -9.71 16.87 5.49
C SER A 214 -9.95 17.82 4.31
N ASN A 215 -11.23 18.07 3.99
CA ASN A 215 -11.66 19.05 2.98
C ASN A 215 -11.89 20.46 3.55
N TYR A 216 -11.56 20.72 4.82
CA TYR A 216 -11.76 21.99 5.51
C TYR A 216 -13.24 22.44 5.57
N LEU A 217 -14.18 21.49 5.57
CA LEU A 217 -15.62 21.79 5.60
C LEU A 217 -16.21 21.76 7.02
N VAL A 218 -15.51 21.16 7.97
CA VAL A 218 -15.88 21.06 9.40
C VAL A 218 -14.64 21.18 10.28
N ASP A 219 -14.85 21.49 11.56
CA ASP A 219 -13.80 21.53 12.58
C ASP A 219 -13.45 20.12 13.12
N ASP A 220 -12.38 20.01 13.92
CA ASP A 220 -11.86 18.74 14.44
C ASP A 220 -12.71 18.09 15.54
N ASP A 221 -13.64 18.84 16.14
CA ASP A 221 -14.59 18.39 17.15
C ASP A 221 -15.98 18.02 16.56
N PHE A 222 -16.13 18.07 15.23
CA PHE A 222 -17.39 17.80 14.57
C PHE A 222 -17.83 16.33 14.69
N GLU A 223 -19.08 16.10 15.10
CA GLU A 223 -19.73 14.79 15.11
C GLU A 223 -20.79 14.71 14.00
N LEU A 224 -20.61 13.78 13.06
CA LEU A 224 -21.63 13.48 12.05
C LEU A 224 -22.57 12.39 12.59
N SER A 225 -23.87 12.57 12.40
CA SER A 225 -24.88 11.60 12.83
C SER A 225 -26.04 11.52 11.85
N HIS A 226 -26.85 10.47 11.98
CA HIS A 226 -28.10 10.36 11.24
C HIS A 226 -29.08 11.52 11.46
N GLU A 227 -28.93 12.32 12.53
CA GLU A 227 -29.81 13.45 12.84
C GLU A 227 -29.41 14.73 12.11
N ASN A 228 -28.11 14.98 11.93
CA ASN A 228 -27.59 16.21 11.30
C ASN A 228 -27.12 16.01 9.85
N PHE A 229 -27.08 14.77 9.35
CA PHE A 229 -26.56 14.44 8.02
C PHE A 229 -27.25 15.21 6.89
N SER A 230 -28.59 15.28 6.92
CA SER A 230 -29.38 15.92 5.85
C SER A 230 -29.28 17.44 5.83
N ASP A 231 -28.78 18.04 6.91
CA ASP A 231 -28.59 19.48 7.02
C ASP A 231 -27.25 19.95 6.42
N PHE A 232 -26.33 19.03 6.13
CA PHE A 232 -25.02 19.34 5.58
C PHE A 232 -25.08 19.57 4.05
N GLU A 233 -24.66 20.75 3.59
CA GLU A 233 -24.60 21.10 2.17
C GLU A 233 -23.16 21.03 1.64
N MET A 234 -22.94 20.18 0.62
CA MET A 234 -21.65 20.09 -0.07
C MET A 234 -21.39 21.34 -0.92
N TYR A 235 -20.12 21.73 -1.07
CA TYR A 235 -19.68 22.90 -1.83
C TYR A 235 -20.24 22.92 -3.27
N ASN A 236 -20.20 21.77 -3.96
CA ASN A 236 -20.63 21.66 -5.36
C ASN A 236 -22.05 21.09 -5.54
N LYS A 237 -22.94 21.28 -4.56
CA LYS A 237 -24.34 20.80 -4.59
C LYS A 237 -25.09 21.18 -5.87
N ASP A 238 -24.88 22.40 -6.36
CA ASP A 238 -25.55 22.94 -7.55
C ASP A 238 -24.72 22.81 -8.83
N GLY A 239 -23.60 22.09 -8.80
CA GLY A 239 -22.63 21.99 -9.90
C GLY A 239 -23.02 21.05 -11.04
N PHE A 240 -24.19 20.41 -10.96
CA PHE A 240 -24.63 19.39 -11.91
C PHE A 240 -25.92 19.81 -12.60
N ILE A 241 -26.01 19.49 -13.90
CA ILE A 241 -27.22 19.69 -14.70
C ILE A 241 -27.71 18.35 -15.25
N ILE A 242 -29.03 18.27 -15.47
CA ILE A 242 -29.59 17.18 -16.27
C ILE A 242 -29.09 17.35 -17.70
N ASP A 243 -28.69 16.24 -18.33
CA ASP A 243 -28.23 16.18 -19.72
C ASP A 243 -29.06 17.07 -20.65
N ASP A 244 -28.41 18.08 -21.21
CA ASP A 244 -29.04 19.10 -22.06
C ASP A 244 -28.62 19.02 -23.53
N ARG A 245 -27.89 17.98 -23.94
CA ARG A 245 -27.37 17.80 -25.31
C ARG A 245 -28.46 17.86 -26.38
N ALA A 246 -29.70 17.49 -26.03
CA ALA A 246 -30.85 17.66 -26.90
C ALA A 246 -31.13 19.11 -27.32
N LYS A 247 -30.81 20.07 -26.45
CA LYS A 247 -30.96 21.51 -26.67
C LYS A 247 -29.67 22.12 -27.23
N THR A 248 -28.53 21.76 -26.66
CA THR A 248 -27.24 22.41 -26.94
C THR A 248 -26.53 21.84 -28.17
N GLU A 249 -26.66 20.54 -28.45
CA GLU A 249 -25.83 19.84 -29.43
C GLU A 249 -26.61 19.21 -30.60
N TYR A 250 -27.74 18.55 -30.35
CA TYR A 250 -28.39 17.73 -31.38
C TYR A 250 -28.85 18.55 -32.58
N SER A 251 -29.24 19.80 -32.36
CA SER A 251 -29.58 20.74 -33.44
C SER A 251 -28.39 21.06 -34.34
N MET A 252 -27.17 21.07 -33.78
CA MET A 252 -25.92 21.26 -34.52
C MET A 252 -25.51 20.01 -35.30
N TRP A 253 -25.81 18.82 -34.77
CA TRP A 253 -25.35 17.55 -35.37
C TRP A 253 -26.34 16.91 -36.33
N ARG A 254 -27.64 17.22 -36.22
CA ARG A 254 -28.69 16.68 -37.10
C ARG A 254 -28.91 17.51 -38.38
N ILE A 255 -27.91 18.27 -38.79
CA ILE A 255 -27.88 18.96 -40.08
C ILE A 255 -27.39 18.00 -41.18
N LYS A 256 -27.72 18.29 -42.44
CA LYS A 256 -27.18 17.52 -43.57
C LYS A 256 -25.65 17.70 -43.61
N PRO A 257 -24.85 16.63 -43.54
CA PRO A 257 -23.40 16.75 -43.57
C PRO A 257 -22.91 17.26 -44.93
N CYS A 258 -21.73 17.87 -44.95
CA CYS A 258 -21.03 18.16 -46.20
C CYS A 258 -20.60 16.83 -46.87
N MET A 259 -20.86 16.71 -48.18
CA MET A 259 -20.52 15.51 -48.95
C MET A 259 -19.29 15.69 -49.83
N GLU A 260 -19.02 16.90 -50.32
CA GLU A 260 -17.96 17.18 -51.28
C GLU A 260 -17.27 18.51 -50.96
N ASN A 261 -15.95 18.59 -51.17
CA ASN A 261 -15.13 19.80 -50.99
C ASN A 261 -15.25 20.44 -49.59
N CYS A 262 -15.33 19.61 -48.53
CA CYS A 262 -15.68 20.05 -47.18
C CYS A 262 -14.58 20.79 -46.41
N LYS A 263 -13.33 20.60 -46.79
CA LYS A 263 -12.16 21.31 -46.23
C LYS A 263 -11.20 21.62 -47.37
N SER A 264 -10.55 22.78 -47.30
CA SER A 264 -9.53 23.20 -48.25
C SER A 264 -8.15 22.60 -47.96
N ASP A 265 -7.90 22.16 -46.72
CA ASP A 265 -6.63 21.62 -46.27
C ASP A 265 -6.82 20.61 -45.12
N VAL A 266 -5.90 19.66 -45.00
CA VAL A 266 -5.86 18.63 -43.97
C VAL A 266 -4.44 18.50 -43.42
N LYS A 267 -4.20 19.12 -42.25
CA LYS A 267 -2.91 19.04 -41.55
C LYS A 267 -2.98 18.07 -40.38
N ILE A 268 -1.93 17.27 -40.21
CA ILE A 268 -1.76 16.42 -39.03
C ILE A 268 -1.32 17.32 -37.86
N THR A 269 -2.12 17.39 -36.81
CA THR A 269 -1.82 18.18 -35.60
C THR A 269 -1.28 17.34 -34.44
N MET A 270 -1.64 16.06 -34.38
CA MET A 270 -1.20 15.13 -33.34
C MET A 270 -1.02 13.73 -33.92
N ARG A 271 -0.09 12.95 -33.35
CA ARG A 271 0.14 11.54 -33.69
C ARG A 271 0.27 10.74 -32.40
N ALA A 272 -0.50 9.67 -32.26
CA ALA A 272 -0.43 8.80 -31.08
C ALA A 272 0.98 8.21 -30.88
N SER A 273 1.70 7.95 -31.96
CA SER A 273 3.10 7.51 -31.96
C SER A 273 4.10 8.51 -31.35
N VAL A 274 3.66 9.74 -31.04
CA VAL A 274 4.49 10.72 -30.29
C VAL A 274 4.37 10.49 -28.79
N LEU A 275 3.22 10.00 -28.32
CA LEU A 275 3.01 9.65 -26.91
C LEU A 275 3.59 8.27 -26.61
N ASP A 276 3.43 7.32 -27.53
CA ASP A 276 4.07 5.99 -27.48
C ASP A 276 3.81 5.21 -26.16
N VAL A 277 2.55 5.26 -25.70
CA VAL A 277 2.08 4.56 -24.48
C VAL A 277 1.18 3.35 -24.79
N THR A 278 1.13 2.94 -26.06
CA THR A 278 0.37 1.74 -26.47
C THR A 278 1.31 0.55 -26.35
N PRO A 279 0.92 -0.54 -25.65
CA PRO A 279 1.76 -1.73 -25.57
C PRO A 279 2.11 -2.27 -26.96
N ASP A 280 3.38 -2.57 -27.18
CA ASP A 280 3.82 -3.23 -28.41
C ASP A 280 3.41 -4.70 -28.41
N GLU A 281 2.95 -5.20 -29.56
CA GLU A 281 2.89 -6.64 -29.78
C GLU A 281 4.32 -7.14 -29.98
N GLU A 282 4.75 -8.16 -29.22
CA GLU A 282 5.97 -8.89 -29.54
C GLU A 282 5.79 -9.55 -30.91
N VAL A 283 6.33 -8.92 -31.95
CA VAL A 283 6.40 -9.53 -33.28
C VAL A 283 7.41 -10.67 -33.19
N VAL A 284 6.91 -11.87 -32.94
CA VAL A 284 7.67 -13.11 -33.15
C VAL A 284 7.79 -13.28 -34.67
N GLU A 285 8.71 -12.55 -35.28
CA GLU A 285 9.06 -12.76 -36.69
C GLU A 285 9.61 -14.18 -36.84
N ASN A 286 8.78 -15.05 -37.39
CA ASN A 286 9.19 -16.34 -37.89
C ASN A 286 10.14 -16.07 -39.07
N SER A 287 11.44 -16.03 -38.78
CA SER A 287 12.52 -15.70 -39.70
C SER A 287 12.67 -16.79 -40.76
N LEU A 288 11.84 -16.72 -41.80
CA LEU A 288 12.19 -17.21 -43.13
C LEU A 288 12.71 -16.02 -43.93
N GLU A 289 13.97 -15.65 -43.67
CA GLU A 289 14.69 -14.69 -44.49
C GLU A 289 14.92 -15.25 -45.90
N ILE A 290 14.30 -14.60 -46.88
CA ILE A 290 14.73 -14.65 -48.28
C ILE A 290 16.00 -13.80 -48.37
N ILE A 291 17.13 -14.49 -48.50
CA ILE A 291 18.43 -13.90 -48.82
C ILE A 291 18.44 -13.55 -50.31
N GLU A 292 18.34 -12.26 -50.65
CA GLU A 292 18.88 -11.74 -51.91
C GLU A 292 19.80 -10.53 -51.66
N ASN A 293 21.09 -10.85 -51.66
CA ASN A 293 22.25 -10.03 -52.04
C ASN A 293 22.04 -8.50 -52.20
N SER A 294 22.63 -7.75 -51.26
CA SER A 294 23.53 -6.67 -51.66
C SER A 294 24.74 -6.61 -50.74
N SER A 295 25.89 -6.60 -51.41
CA SER A 295 27.23 -6.88 -50.96
C SER A 295 27.90 -5.75 -50.18
N LEU A 296 28.60 -6.18 -49.12
CA LEU A 296 29.94 -5.75 -48.67
C LEU A 296 30.12 -4.32 -48.12
N SER A 297 30.25 -4.24 -46.79
CA SER A 297 31.51 -3.88 -46.10
C SER A 297 31.42 -4.18 -44.60
N SER A 298 32.00 -5.31 -44.16
CA SER A 298 32.40 -5.57 -42.76
C SER A 298 33.70 -4.81 -42.43
N PRO A 299 34.12 -4.60 -41.15
CA PRO A 299 33.87 -5.45 -39.97
C PRO A 299 33.38 -4.64 -38.74
N THR A 300 32.76 -5.17 -37.71
CA THR A 300 33.15 -6.29 -36.85
C THR A 300 31.94 -6.60 -35.97
N ILE A 301 31.57 -7.87 -35.91
CA ILE A 301 30.64 -8.40 -34.89
C ILE A 301 31.34 -8.26 -33.53
N LEU A 302 30.82 -7.43 -32.63
CA LEU A 302 31.06 -7.61 -31.20
C LEU A 302 29.94 -8.50 -30.68
N THR A 303 30.31 -9.77 -30.55
CA THR A 303 29.60 -10.81 -29.84
C THR A 303 29.29 -10.36 -28.41
N THR A 304 28.11 -10.76 -27.94
CA THR A 304 27.73 -10.84 -26.53
C THR A 304 28.83 -11.52 -25.71
N ASP A 305 29.42 -10.77 -24.77
CA ASP A 305 30.30 -11.28 -23.73
C ASP A 305 29.82 -10.67 -22.40
N THR A 306 28.93 -11.38 -21.71
CA THR A 306 28.48 -11.05 -20.35
C THR A 306 29.49 -11.48 -19.28
N ASP A 307 30.70 -11.92 -19.63
CA ASP A 307 31.73 -12.32 -18.67
C ASP A 307 32.98 -11.41 -18.66
N ARG A 308 32.97 -10.29 -19.40
CA ARG A 308 34.01 -9.24 -19.27
C ARG A 308 33.44 -7.94 -18.71
N ILE A 309 33.84 -7.60 -17.49
CA ILE A 309 33.69 -6.25 -16.94
C ILE A 309 34.38 -5.25 -17.89
N ASP A 310 33.61 -4.34 -18.50
CA ASP A 310 34.14 -3.34 -19.43
C ASP A 310 35.21 -2.45 -18.76
N PRO A 311 36.48 -2.50 -19.20
CA PRO A 311 37.56 -1.69 -18.64
C PRO A 311 37.32 -0.18 -18.70
N ILE A 312 36.53 0.30 -19.68
CA ILE A 312 36.18 1.71 -19.84
C ILE A 312 35.22 2.14 -18.73
N LEU A 313 34.19 1.33 -18.45
CA LEU A 313 33.25 1.57 -17.36
C LEU A 313 33.93 1.48 -15.99
N VAL A 314 34.85 0.53 -15.82
CA VAL A 314 35.68 0.42 -14.61
C VAL A 314 36.48 1.69 -14.34
N ALA A 315 37.23 2.17 -15.35
CA ALA A 315 38.08 3.35 -15.18
C ALA A 315 37.26 4.63 -14.91
N LYS A 316 36.03 4.70 -15.46
CA LYS A 316 35.07 5.77 -15.13
C LYS A 316 34.51 5.59 -13.72
N GLY A 317 34.19 4.36 -13.34
CA GLY A 317 33.67 3.98 -12.03
C GLY A 317 34.62 4.30 -10.90
N GLU A 318 35.91 4.01 -11.06
CA GLU A 318 36.97 4.35 -10.11
C GLU A 318 37.00 5.87 -9.82
N LYS A 319 36.83 6.70 -10.87
CA LYS A 319 36.78 8.16 -10.72
C LYS A 319 35.55 8.61 -9.95
N VAL A 320 34.38 8.02 -10.21
CA VAL A 320 33.13 8.33 -9.50
C VAL A 320 33.18 7.83 -8.05
N PHE A 321 33.81 6.68 -7.81
CA PHE A 321 33.96 6.07 -6.49
C PHE A 321 34.74 6.94 -5.49
N LYS A 322 35.50 7.94 -5.95
CA LYS A 322 36.11 8.98 -5.09
C LYS A 322 35.07 9.71 -4.21
N LYS A 323 33.80 9.73 -4.58
CA LYS A 323 32.70 10.28 -3.75
C LYS A 323 32.35 9.37 -2.57
N CYS A 324 32.73 8.09 -2.63
CA CYS A 324 32.40 7.05 -1.65
C CYS A 324 33.57 6.79 -0.66
N THR A 325 34.82 7.11 -1.04
CA THR A 325 36.04 6.78 -0.28
C THR A 325 36.12 7.42 1.11
N THR A 326 35.35 8.49 1.36
CA THR A 326 35.23 9.11 2.68
C THR A 326 34.61 8.16 3.70
N CYS A 327 33.62 7.35 3.26
CA CYS A 327 32.88 6.46 4.14
C CYS A 327 33.21 4.99 3.93
N HIS A 328 33.61 4.59 2.72
CA HIS A 328 33.81 3.20 2.33
C HIS A 328 35.24 2.92 1.89
N GLN A 329 35.64 1.66 2.03
CA GLN A 329 36.90 1.15 1.49
C GLN A 329 36.63 -0.08 0.62
N VAL A 330 37.49 -0.26 -0.38
CA VAL A 330 37.55 -1.44 -1.27
C VAL A 330 39.01 -1.84 -1.48
N GLY A 331 39.26 -3.09 -1.84
CA GLY A 331 40.58 -3.67 -2.07
C GLY A 331 41.18 -4.36 -0.85
N ASP A 332 42.43 -4.80 -0.99
CA ASP A 332 43.14 -5.55 0.05
C ASP A 332 43.26 -4.75 1.35
N GLY A 333 42.85 -5.36 2.46
CA GLY A 333 42.89 -4.75 3.79
C GLY A 333 41.82 -3.68 4.05
N ALA A 334 40.75 -3.62 3.25
CA ALA A 334 39.61 -2.73 3.49
C ALA A 334 38.97 -2.97 4.87
N LYS A 335 38.67 -1.89 5.60
CA LYS A 335 38.06 -1.91 6.93
C LYS A 335 36.75 -1.12 6.95
N ASN A 336 35.90 -1.45 7.92
CA ASN A 336 34.71 -0.67 8.23
C ASN A 336 35.09 0.73 8.73
N ARG A 337 34.41 1.77 8.23
CA ARG A 337 34.55 3.17 8.65
C ARG A 337 33.16 3.73 8.97
N ASN A 338 32.85 4.95 8.53
CA ASN A 338 31.51 5.51 8.61
C ASN A 338 30.48 4.69 7.80
N GLY A 339 30.93 3.96 6.78
CA GLY A 339 30.21 2.90 6.10
C GLY A 339 30.98 1.56 6.15
N PRO A 340 30.31 0.43 5.86
CA PRO A 340 30.96 -0.87 5.80
C PRO A 340 31.92 -0.95 4.60
N HIS A 341 32.89 -1.87 4.63
CA HIS A 341 33.69 -2.13 3.42
C HIS A 341 32.82 -2.72 2.30
N LEU A 342 33.21 -2.45 1.05
CA LEU A 342 32.43 -2.81 -0.13
C LEU A 342 33.04 -3.95 -0.96
N ASN A 343 34.07 -4.63 -0.44
CA ASN A 343 34.52 -5.89 -1.04
C ASN A 343 33.38 -6.92 -1.08
N ALA A 344 33.26 -7.63 -2.19
CA ALA A 344 32.18 -8.56 -2.48
C ALA A 344 30.78 -7.95 -2.37
N VAL A 345 30.61 -6.63 -2.55
CA VAL A 345 29.27 -6.03 -2.36
C VAL A 345 28.28 -6.51 -3.41
N VAL A 346 28.67 -6.62 -4.68
CA VAL A 346 27.77 -7.12 -5.73
C VAL A 346 27.50 -8.60 -5.47
N GLY A 347 26.21 -8.95 -5.28
CA GLY A 347 25.72 -10.29 -4.95
C GLY A 347 25.70 -10.66 -3.46
N ARG A 348 26.23 -9.81 -2.56
CA ARG A 348 26.25 -10.10 -1.12
C ARG A 348 24.92 -9.76 -0.45
N PRO A 349 24.49 -10.53 0.57
CA PRO A 349 23.34 -10.15 1.39
C PRO A 349 23.47 -8.74 1.96
N MET A 350 22.37 -7.99 1.96
CA MET A 350 22.32 -6.68 2.59
C MET A 350 22.60 -6.81 4.09
N GLY A 351 23.14 -5.75 4.71
CA GLY A 351 23.31 -5.72 6.17
C GLY A 351 24.28 -6.75 6.78
N ASN A 352 25.15 -7.39 5.99
CA ASN A 352 25.89 -8.60 6.40
C ASN A 352 27.42 -8.44 6.47
N VAL A 353 27.93 -7.25 6.83
CA VAL A 353 29.37 -7.09 7.14
C VAL A 353 29.59 -7.13 8.63
N ASP A 354 30.41 -8.10 9.06
CA ASP A 354 30.79 -8.28 10.46
C ASP A 354 31.41 -7.02 11.06
N GLY A 355 31.00 -6.71 12.30
CA GLY A 355 31.52 -5.57 13.05
C GLY A 355 31.01 -4.20 12.60
N PHE A 356 30.06 -4.10 11.66
CA PHE A 356 29.42 -2.84 11.29
C PHE A 356 27.98 -2.73 11.85
N LYS A 357 27.61 -1.55 12.36
CA LYS A 357 26.28 -1.31 12.94
C LYS A 357 25.29 -0.74 11.91
N TYR A 358 24.50 -1.61 11.30
CA TYR A 358 23.51 -1.26 10.27
C TYR A 358 22.28 -0.47 10.77
N SER A 359 21.52 0.11 9.84
CA SER A 359 20.19 0.68 10.13
C SER A 359 19.18 -0.44 10.32
N LYS A 360 18.06 -0.15 11.02
CA LYS A 360 16.95 -1.13 11.16
C LYS A 360 16.44 -1.58 9.79
N SER A 361 16.37 -0.67 8.82
CA SER A 361 15.95 -0.97 7.45
C SER A 361 16.89 -1.92 6.70
N LEU A 362 18.22 -1.77 6.85
CA LEU A 362 19.17 -2.70 6.24
C LEU A 362 19.18 -4.08 6.92
N LEU A 363 18.90 -4.12 8.23
CA LEU A 363 18.77 -5.38 8.96
C LEU A 363 17.47 -6.11 8.59
N ALA A 364 16.36 -5.40 8.40
CA ALA A 364 15.11 -5.98 7.92
C ALA A 364 15.28 -6.55 6.49
N ALA A 365 15.87 -5.78 5.57
CA ALA A 365 16.18 -6.27 4.23
C ALA A 365 17.09 -7.52 4.24
N ALA A 366 18.04 -7.59 5.17
CA ALA A 366 18.87 -8.78 5.37
C ALA A 366 18.05 -10.00 5.84
N GLN A 367 17.09 -9.79 6.74
CA GLN A 367 16.19 -10.84 7.24
C GLN A 367 15.24 -11.37 6.17
N ASP A 368 14.84 -10.50 5.24
CA ASP A 368 14.02 -10.85 4.07
C ASP A 368 14.85 -11.51 2.93
N GLY A 369 16.15 -11.70 3.13
CA GLY A 369 17.04 -12.36 2.18
C GLY A 369 17.49 -11.48 1.01
N ALA A 370 17.32 -10.15 1.10
CA ALA A 370 17.70 -9.24 0.04
C ALA A 370 19.23 -9.23 -0.18
N ILE A 371 19.63 -9.20 -1.44
CA ILE A 371 21.04 -9.13 -1.87
C ILE A 371 21.32 -7.81 -2.59
N TRP A 372 22.57 -7.38 -2.57
CA TRP A 372 23.08 -6.27 -3.38
C TRP A 372 23.30 -6.71 -4.84
N SER A 373 22.22 -7.01 -5.56
CA SER A 373 22.26 -7.23 -7.01
C SER A 373 22.47 -5.90 -7.76
N VAL A 374 22.73 -5.95 -9.06
CA VAL A 374 22.88 -4.73 -9.89
C VAL A 374 21.57 -3.92 -9.87
N GLU A 375 20.45 -4.63 -9.89
CA GLU A 375 19.08 -4.12 -9.89
C GLU A 375 18.75 -3.42 -8.57
N ASN A 376 19.33 -3.88 -7.44
CA ASN A 376 19.16 -3.24 -6.14
C ASN A 376 20.19 -2.12 -5.88
N LEU A 377 21.40 -2.24 -6.44
CA LEU A 377 22.46 -1.24 -6.28
C LEU A 377 22.17 0.04 -7.08
N ASP A 378 21.60 -0.06 -8.29
CA ASP A 378 21.33 1.12 -9.12
C ASP A 378 20.36 2.13 -8.45
N PRO A 379 19.14 1.76 -8.05
CA PRO A 379 18.22 2.70 -7.39
C PRO A 379 18.70 3.12 -5.99
N TYR A 380 19.42 2.25 -5.27
CA TYR A 380 20.02 2.63 -3.99
C TYR A 380 21.12 3.69 -4.16
N LEU A 381 21.96 3.58 -5.19
CA LEU A 381 22.98 4.57 -5.51
C LEU A 381 22.37 5.87 -6.06
N GLU A 382 21.20 5.81 -6.72
CA GLU A 382 20.49 6.99 -7.19
C GLU A 382 19.98 7.86 -6.04
N ASN A 383 19.32 7.25 -5.05
CA ASN A 383 18.84 7.93 -3.86
C ASN A 383 18.67 6.95 -2.68
N PRO A 384 19.67 6.82 -1.80
CA PRO A 384 19.64 5.84 -0.70
C PRO A 384 18.46 6.02 0.24
N LYS A 385 18.06 7.27 0.53
CA LYS A 385 16.97 7.57 1.46
C LYS A 385 15.59 7.29 0.85
N LYS A 386 15.43 7.45 -0.46
CA LYS A 386 14.20 7.11 -1.18
C LYS A 386 14.06 5.60 -1.33
N PHE A 387 15.11 4.92 -1.78
CA PHE A 387 15.12 3.46 -1.93
C PHE A 387 14.95 2.74 -0.59
N MET A 388 15.59 3.25 0.46
CA MET A 388 15.51 2.66 1.80
C MET A 388 15.29 3.74 2.86
N PRO A 389 14.03 4.04 3.19
CA PRO A 389 13.68 4.98 4.26
C PRO A 389 14.41 4.63 5.56
N LYS A 390 14.86 5.67 6.27
CA LYS A 390 15.62 5.56 7.54
C LYS A 390 16.96 4.81 7.40
N THR A 391 17.51 4.64 6.20
CA THR A 391 18.89 4.16 6.02
C THR A 391 19.89 5.12 6.66
N LYS A 392 20.97 4.57 7.24
CA LYS A 392 22.06 5.36 7.85
C LYS A 392 22.98 6.01 6.82
N MET A 393 22.89 5.62 5.54
CA MET A 393 23.67 6.21 4.47
C MET A 393 23.15 7.60 4.13
N SER A 394 23.83 8.65 4.61
CA SER A 394 23.45 10.06 4.40
C SER A 394 23.89 10.64 3.05
N PHE A 395 24.16 9.79 2.06
CA PHE A 395 24.64 10.19 0.74
C PHE A 395 23.51 10.78 -0.10
N SER A 396 23.80 11.85 -0.85
CA SER A 396 22.82 12.57 -1.68
C SER A 396 22.42 11.81 -2.96
N GLY A 397 23.14 10.74 -3.31
CA GLY A 397 22.89 9.91 -4.48
C GLY A 397 23.65 10.33 -5.74
N LEU A 398 23.64 9.45 -6.75
CA LEU A 398 24.21 9.60 -8.08
C LEU A 398 23.07 9.68 -9.13
N ARG A 399 22.68 10.90 -9.49
CA ARG A 399 21.55 11.16 -10.40
C ARG A 399 21.76 10.63 -11.83
N LYS A 400 23.00 10.52 -12.30
CA LYS A 400 23.32 10.09 -13.66
C LYS A 400 23.43 8.56 -13.73
N ALA A 401 22.57 7.92 -14.51
CA ALA A 401 22.57 6.46 -14.69
C ALA A 401 23.95 5.92 -15.14
N ASP A 402 24.63 6.62 -16.04
CA ASP A 402 25.98 6.28 -16.47
C ASP A 402 27.02 6.23 -15.34
N ASP A 403 26.93 7.15 -14.37
CA ASP A 403 27.83 7.19 -13.23
C ASP A 403 27.57 6.00 -12.31
N ARG A 404 26.29 5.60 -12.16
CA ARG A 404 25.89 4.43 -11.35
C ARG A 404 26.37 3.13 -11.98
N LYS A 405 26.06 2.91 -13.26
CA LYS A 405 26.54 1.76 -14.05
C LYS A 405 28.07 1.61 -13.95
N SER A 406 28.79 2.73 -14.08
CA SER A 406 30.25 2.74 -13.99
C SER A 406 30.75 2.36 -12.59
N VAL A 407 30.15 2.90 -11.52
CA VAL A 407 30.53 2.55 -10.13
C VAL A 407 30.22 1.09 -9.80
N ILE A 408 29.08 0.57 -10.27
CA ILE A 408 28.72 -0.84 -10.06
C ILE A 408 29.73 -1.75 -10.77
N ALA A 409 30.12 -1.43 -12.01
CA ALA A 409 31.16 -2.15 -12.74
C ALA A 409 32.52 -2.12 -12.02
N TYR A 410 32.91 -0.98 -11.45
CA TYR A 410 34.11 -0.87 -10.63
C TYR A 410 34.03 -1.69 -9.33
N LEU A 411 32.90 -1.67 -8.63
CA LEU A 411 32.69 -2.45 -7.40
C LEU A 411 32.69 -3.96 -7.67
N ALA A 412 32.17 -4.39 -8.81
CA ALA A 412 32.16 -5.79 -9.23
C ALA A 412 33.58 -6.38 -9.34
N GLN A 413 34.62 -5.57 -9.59
CA GLN A 413 36.01 -6.05 -9.61
C GLN A 413 36.51 -6.54 -8.25
N PHE A 414 35.87 -6.10 -7.16
CA PHE A 414 36.18 -6.52 -5.80
C PHE A 414 35.23 -7.63 -5.32
N SER A 415 34.37 -8.14 -6.20
CA SER A 415 33.51 -9.29 -5.99
C SER A 415 34.06 -10.45 -6.82
N GLU A 416 34.88 -11.33 -6.23
CA GLU A 416 35.39 -12.49 -6.98
C GLU A 416 34.32 -13.58 -7.18
N PRO A 417 34.24 -14.20 -8.37
CA PRO A 417 33.30 -15.29 -8.67
C PRO A 417 33.72 -16.69 -8.14
N GLU A 418 34.89 -16.84 -7.50
CA GLU A 418 35.50 -18.17 -7.28
C GLU A 418 35.62 -18.66 -5.82
N LYS A 419 35.05 -17.96 -4.82
CA LYS A 419 35.10 -18.39 -3.40
C LYS A 419 33.76 -18.76 -2.76
N THR A 420 32.73 -19.03 -3.57
CA THR A 420 31.43 -19.54 -3.11
C THR A 420 31.36 -21.08 -3.14
N GLN A 421 32.49 -21.77 -3.33
CA GLN A 421 32.62 -23.24 -3.30
C GLN A 421 33.73 -23.70 -2.36
N LYS A 422 33.79 -23.18 -1.13
CA LYS A 422 34.53 -23.85 -0.04
C LYS A 422 34.10 -23.34 1.35
N LEU A 423 32.80 -23.42 1.60
CA LEU A 423 32.26 -23.52 2.97
C LEU A 423 31.01 -24.40 2.94
N SER A 424 31.13 -25.57 2.31
CA SER A 424 30.07 -26.59 2.19
C SER A 424 30.62 -28.02 2.26
N THR A 425 31.74 -28.22 2.96
CA THR A 425 32.18 -29.54 3.43
C THR A 425 32.95 -29.31 4.74
N GLU A 426 32.58 -30.06 5.78
CA GLU A 426 33.04 -29.91 7.18
C GLU A 426 32.32 -28.85 8.03
N ASN A 427 30.99 -28.96 8.07
CA ASN A 427 30.31 -29.11 9.36
C ASN A 427 29.03 -29.92 9.12
N THR A 428 29.19 -31.23 9.22
CA THR A 428 28.10 -32.17 9.45
C THR A 428 27.49 -31.78 10.81
N ILE A 429 26.45 -30.97 10.78
CA ILE A 429 25.50 -30.86 11.88
C ILE A 429 24.14 -31.20 11.29
N ASP A 430 23.54 -32.14 12.00
CA ASP A 430 22.36 -32.93 11.73
C ASP A 430 21.15 -32.15 11.19
N ALA A 431 20.41 -32.78 10.29
CA ALA A 431 19.23 -32.27 9.60
C ALA A 431 17.98 -32.26 10.51
N THR A 432 18.13 -31.80 11.75
CA THR A 432 17.08 -31.84 12.79
C THR A 432 16.83 -30.51 13.50
N GLU A 433 17.60 -29.44 13.25
CA GLU A 433 17.33 -28.13 13.86
C GLU A 433 17.57 -26.96 12.89
N THR A 434 16.56 -26.61 12.10
CA THR A 434 16.37 -25.23 11.60
C THR A 434 14.86 -24.96 11.43
N SER A 435 14.15 -25.05 12.55
CA SER A 435 12.82 -24.47 12.75
C SER A 435 12.79 -23.55 13.96
N SER A 436 13.89 -22.85 14.27
CA SER A 436 13.96 -22.03 15.50
C SER A 436 14.59 -20.64 15.35
N SER A 437 14.68 -20.09 14.13
CA SER A 437 15.03 -18.66 13.97
C SER A 437 13.83 -17.75 13.71
N LEU A 438 12.64 -18.34 13.57
CA LEU A 438 11.35 -17.69 13.77
C LEU A 438 10.65 -18.63 14.74
N GLY A 439 10.40 -18.22 15.99
CA GLY A 439 9.70 -19.02 17.00
C GLY A 439 8.23 -19.32 16.68
N PHE A 440 7.91 -19.48 15.40
CA PHE A 440 6.60 -19.79 14.87
C PHE A 440 6.66 -21.09 14.08
N THR A 441 6.01 -22.11 14.61
CA THR A 441 5.89 -23.43 14.00
C THR A 441 4.44 -23.69 13.63
N VAL A 442 4.20 -24.08 12.39
CA VAL A 442 2.90 -24.57 11.94
C VAL A 442 2.79 -26.07 12.23
N SER A 443 1.61 -26.55 12.65
CA SER A 443 1.41 -27.97 12.96
C SER A 443 1.66 -28.86 11.73
N SER A 444 2.09 -30.10 11.97
CA SER A 444 2.29 -31.10 10.91
C SER A 444 1.02 -31.33 10.11
N ASP A 445 -0.14 -31.25 10.77
CA ASP A 445 -1.45 -31.50 10.15
C ASP A 445 -1.75 -30.45 9.07
N ILE A 446 -1.48 -29.17 9.37
CA ILE A 446 -1.64 -28.05 8.41
C ILE A 446 -0.64 -28.20 7.24
N LEU A 447 0.62 -28.53 7.52
CA LEU A 447 1.63 -28.74 6.47
C LEU A 447 1.30 -29.93 5.56
N SER A 448 0.54 -30.91 6.07
CA SER A 448 0.12 -32.10 5.33
C SER A 448 -1.14 -31.92 4.49
N LEU A 449 -1.88 -30.81 4.65
CA LEU A 449 -3.08 -30.53 3.86
C LEU A 449 -2.77 -30.56 2.37
N GLN A 450 -3.51 -31.35 1.60
CA GLN A 450 -3.36 -31.42 0.16
C GLN A 450 -4.16 -30.28 -0.48
N GLY A 451 -3.45 -29.35 -1.12
CA GLY A 451 -4.08 -28.24 -1.86
C GLY A 451 -4.53 -28.68 -3.24
N ASP A 452 -5.66 -28.14 -3.69
CA ASP A 452 -6.12 -28.22 -5.07
C ASP A 452 -5.49 -27.07 -5.87
N SER A 453 -4.64 -27.39 -6.86
CA SER A 453 -3.91 -26.41 -7.67
C SER A 453 -4.85 -25.58 -8.56
N GLU A 454 -5.93 -26.17 -9.08
CA GLU A 454 -6.90 -25.45 -9.92
C GLU A 454 -7.70 -24.44 -9.09
N TYR A 455 -8.05 -24.80 -7.86
CA TYR A 455 -8.64 -23.86 -6.92
C TYR A 455 -7.62 -22.80 -6.45
N GLY A 456 -6.36 -23.19 -6.29
CA GLY A 456 -5.25 -22.28 -6.00
C GLY A 456 -5.05 -21.23 -7.10
N GLU A 457 -5.17 -21.61 -8.37
CA GLU A 457 -5.10 -20.69 -9.52
C GLU A 457 -6.21 -19.63 -9.47
N TYR A 458 -7.45 -20.05 -9.17
CA TYR A 458 -8.57 -19.13 -9.01
C TYR A 458 -8.30 -18.07 -7.93
N LEU A 459 -7.82 -18.50 -6.75
CA LEU A 459 -7.47 -17.62 -5.63
C LEU A 459 -6.22 -16.77 -5.91
N ALA A 460 -5.30 -17.25 -6.75
CA ALA A 460 -4.05 -16.58 -7.05
C ALA A 460 -4.24 -15.28 -7.84
N SER A 461 -5.37 -15.10 -8.53
CA SER A 461 -5.71 -13.85 -9.24
C SER A 461 -5.58 -12.62 -8.35
N GLU A 462 -6.01 -12.70 -7.09
CA GLU A 462 -5.88 -11.61 -6.12
C GLU A 462 -4.44 -11.39 -5.67
N CYS A 463 -3.66 -12.48 -5.56
CA CYS A 463 -2.26 -12.45 -5.15
C CYS A 463 -1.38 -11.81 -6.24
N LEU A 464 -1.66 -12.12 -7.52
CA LEU A 464 -0.91 -11.67 -8.69
C LEU A 464 -1.07 -10.16 -8.98
N THR A 465 -2.08 -9.51 -8.41
CA THR A 465 -2.24 -8.05 -8.45
C THR A 465 -1.02 -7.33 -7.87
N CYS A 466 -0.42 -7.91 -6.82
CA CYS A 466 0.73 -7.37 -6.13
C CYS A 466 2.00 -8.21 -6.39
N HIS A 467 1.88 -9.54 -6.32
CA HIS A 467 2.99 -10.48 -6.48
C HIS A 467 3.18 -10.88 -7.95
N GLN A 468 3.62 -9.94 -8.76
CA GLN A 468 3.81 -10.11 -10.20
C GLN A 468 4.82 -11.23 -10.52
N LEU A 469 4.54 -12.01 -11.57
CA LEU A 469 5.40 -13.12 -12.01
C LEU A 469 6.80 -12.65 -12.49
N SER A 470 6.90 -11.43 -13.03
CA SER A 470 8.13 -10.82 -13.55
C SER A 470 9.02 -10.16 -12.50
N GLY A 471 8.59 -10.11 -11.22
CA GLY A 471 9.40 -9.54 -10.13
C GLY A 471 9.64 -8.02 -10.20
N SER A 472 8.83 -7.29 -10.98
CA SER A 472 8.96 -5.86 -11.24
C SER A 472 8.38 -4.92 -10.17
N GLY A 473 7.77 -5.46 -9.11
CA GLY A 473 7.01 -4.67 -8.13
C GLY A 473 7.85 -4.05 -7.01
N ASP A 474 7.55 -2.79 -6.65
CA ASP A 474 8.12 -1.94 -5.60
C ASP A 474 8.32 -2.60 -4.22
N GLY A 475 9.31 -3.49 -4.09
CA GLY A 475 9.61 -4.20 -2.84
C GLY A 475 8.65 -5.34 -2.49
N ILE A 476 7.79 -5.78 -3.43
CA ILE A 476 6.86 -6.89 -3.25
C ILE A 476 7.53 -8.19 -3.74
N PRO A 477 7.64 -9.24 -2.90
CA PRO A 477 8.43 -10.42 -3.24
C PRO A 477 7.74 -11.30 -4.28
N ILE A 478 8.53 -12.03 -5.06
CA ILE A 478 8.05 -13.10 -5.94
C ILE A 478 7.62 -14.28 -5.06
N ILE A 479 6.42 -14.83 -5.33
CA ILE A 479 5.85 -15.94 -4.54
C ILE A 479 5.73 -17.26 -5.31
N HIS A 480 5.92 -17.25 -6.63
CA HIS A 480 6.00 -18.49 -7.42
C HIS A 480 7.36 -19.18 -7.21
N GLY A 481 7.37 -20.51 -7.33
CA GLY A 481 8.55 -21.36 -7.07
C GLY A 481 8.91 -21.48 -5.58
N LEU A 482 8.11 -20.93 -4.66
CA LEU A 482 8.28 -21.17 -3.23
C LEU A 482 7.80 -22.59 -2.89
N SER A 483 8.63 -23.35 -2.18
CA SER A 483 8.20 -24.67 -1.68
C SER A 483 6.94 -24.53 -0.81
N LYS A 484 6.02 -25.48 -0.90
CA LYS A 484 4.76 -25.48 -0.13
C LYS A 484 4.97 -25.20 1.35
N LYS A 485 5.97 -25.84 1.97
CA LYS A 485 6.30 -25.63 3.38
C LYS A 485 6.61 -24.17 3.70
N LYS A 486 7.38 -23.48 2.85
CA LYS A 486 7.73 -22.07 3.03
C LYS A 486 6.53 -21.15 2.85
N PHE A 487 5.72 -21.39 1.82
CA PHE A 487 4.53 -20.60 1.53
C PHE A 487 3.50 -20.70 2.67
N VAL A 488 3.15 -21.93 3.07
CA VAL A 488 2.21 -22.20 4.18
C VAL A 488 2.73 -21.59 5.49
N THR A 489 4.01 -21.80 5.81
CA THR A 489 4.59 -21.23 7.05
C THR A 489 4.56 -19.70 7.04
N ALA A 490 4.84 -19.07 5.90
CA ALA A 490 4.83 -17.62 5.77
C ALA A 490 3.44 -17.02 5.99
N LEU A 491 2.40 -17.55 5.32
CA LEU A 491 1.04 -17.05 5.47
C LEU A 491 0.51 -17.28 6.88
N HIS A 492 0.75 -18.44 7.49
CA HIS A 492 0.36 -18.66 8.89
C HIS A 492 1.11 -17.72 9.86
N ALA A 493 2.36 -17.37 9.58
CA ALA A 493 3.12 -16.43 10.40
C ALA A 493 2.59 -14.99 10.28
N TYR A 494 2.14 -14.57 9.09
CA TYR A 494 1.43 -13.29 8.93
C TYR A 494 0.06 -13.32 9.61
N ARG A 495 -0.72 -14.39 9.44
CA ARG A 495 -2.03 -14.55 10.08
C ARG A 495 -1.95 -14.52 11.61
N ALA A 496 -0.90 -15.11 12.18
CA ALA A 496 -0.60 -15.08 13.61
C ALA A 496 0.10 -13.79 14.08
N LYS A 497 0.29 -12.79 13.19
CA LYS A 497 1.00 -11.53 13.45
C LYS A 497 2.43 -11.71 13.97
N TYR A 498 3.06 -12.85 13.66
CA TYR A 498 4.47 -13.11 13.97
C TYR A 498 5.42 -12.41 12.98
N ARG A 499 4.91 -12.05 11.79
CA ARG A 499 5.62 -11.22 10.80
C ARG A 499 4.92 -9.88 10.63
N ASP A 500 5.67 -8.79 10.74
CA ASP A 500 5.16 -7.42 10.62
C ASP A 500 5.05 -6.99 9.15
N ASN A 501 3.82 -7.01 8.63
CA ASN A 501 3.43 -6.38 7.38
C ASN A 501 1.90 -6.28 7.36
N SER A 502 1.36 -5.07 7.48
CA SER A 502 -0.09 -4.85 7.63
C SER A 502 -0.89 -5.44 6.46
N VAL A 503 -0.41 -5.29 5.23
CA VAL A 503 -1.03 -5.82 4.02
C VAL A 503 -1.08 -7.35 4.04
N MET A 504 0.05 -8.02 4.29
CA MET A 504 0.11 -9.47 4.32
C MET A 504 -0.59 -10.07 5.54
N GLN A 505 -0.67 -9.36 6.67
CA GLN A 505 -1.48 -9.77 7.82
C GLN A 505 -2.97 -9.75 7.48
N LEU A 506 -3.46 -8.73 6.75
CA LEU A 506 -4.83 -8.66 6.26
C LEU A 506 -5.12 -9.78 5.25
N VAL A 507 -4.23 -9.96 4.26
CA VAL A 507 -4.36 -10.99 3.21
C VAL A 507 -4.32 -12.39 3.80
N ALA A 508 -3.41 -12.68 4.73
CA ALA A 508 -3.34 -13.99 5.36
C ALA A 508 -4.49 -14.21 6.38
N GLY A 509 -4.99 -13.13 6.99
CA GLY A 509 -6.10 -13.12 7.95
C GLY A 509 -7.41 -13.70 7.39
N ARG A 510 -7.68 -13.47 6.10
CA ARG A 510 -8.91 -13.90 5.43
C ARG A 510 -8.87 -15.32 4.85
N LEU A 511 -7.68 -15.94 4.77
CA LEU A 511 -7.51 -17.26 4.15
C LEU A 511 -7.63 -18.39 5.19
N THR A 512 -8.43 -19.39 4.85
CA THR A 512 -8.51 -20.67 5.55
C THR A 512 -7.27 -21.53 5.29
N ASP A 513 -7.05 -22.55 6.13
CA ASP A 513 -5.90 -23.45 5.98
C ASP A 513 -5.93 -24.23 4.65
N GLN A 514 -7.13 -24.53 4.14
CA GLN A 514 -7.31 -25.20 2.85
C GLN A 514 -7.01 -24.27 1.67
N GLU A 515 -7.43 -23.00 1.74
CA GLU A 515 -7.10 -22.00 0.71
C GLU A 515 -5.60 -21.71 0.69
N ILE A 516 -4.95 -21.63 1.86
CA ILE A 516 -3.49 -21.50 1.96
C ILE A 516 -2.80 -22.72 1.34
N ALA A 517 -3.30 -23.93 1.58
CA ALA A 517 -2.75 -25.15 0.98
C ALA A 517 -2.94 -25.18 -0.55
N ALA A 518 -4.10 -24.75 -1.06
CA ALA A 518 -4.41 -24.65 -2.49
C ALA A 518 -3.50 -23.64 -3.22
N LEU A 519 -3.36 -22.43 -2.66
CA LEU A 519 -2.43 -21.40 -3.17
C LEU A 519 -0.98 -21.90 -3.15
N ALA A 520 -0.58 -22.61 -2.09
CA ALA A 520 0.76 -23.18 -1.99
C ALA A 520 1.04 -24.25 -3.06
N ALA A 521 0.04 -25.07 -3.41
CA ALA A 521 0.16 -26.05 -4.48
C ALA A 521 0.33 -25.37 -5.84
N TYR A 522 -0.52 -24.38 -6.15
CA TYR A 522 -0.45 -23.63 -7.40
C TYR A 522 0.88 -22.89 -7.59
N PHE A 523 1.31 -22.09 -6.60
CA PHE A 523 2.53 -21.30 -6.73
C PHE A 523 3.82 -22.14 -6.71
N GLU A 524 3.79 -23.34 -6.12
CA GLU A 524 4.90 -24.31 -6.20
C GLU A 524 5.02 -24.91 -7.61
N GLU A 525 3.91 -25.12 -8.32
CA GLU A 525 3.89 -25.69 -9.68
C GLU A 525 4.33 -24.71 -10.78
N LEU A 526 4.29 -23.41 -10.54
CA LEU A 526 4.66 -22.34 -11.50
C LEU A 526 6.18 -22.18 -11.75
N GLU A 527 7.01 -23.21 -11.52
CA GLU A 527 8.45 -23.14 -11.77
C GLU A 527 8.79 -22.73 -13.22
N ILE A 528 9.76 -21.80 -13.35
CA ILE A 528 10.47 -21.56 -14.61
C ILE A 528 11.15 -22.88 -15.00
N LYS A 529 10.69 -23.51 -16.08
CA LYS A 529 11.47 -24.53 -16.80
C LYS A 529 12.82 -23.91 -17.14
N LYS A 530 13.86 -24.37 -16.43
CA LYS A 530 15.26 -23.96 -16.57
C LYS A 530 15.75 -23.97 -18.01
#